data_AF-A0A9W6SLQ3-F1
#
_entry.id   AF-A0A9W6SLQ3-F1
#
_cell.length_a   1.000
_cell.length_b   1.000
_cell.length_c   1.000
_cell.angle_alpha   90.00
_cell.angle_beta   90.00
_cell.angle_gamma   90.00
#
_symmetry.space_group_name_H-M   'P 1'
#
loop_
_entity.id
_entity.type
_entity.pdbx_description
1 polymer ?
#
loop_
_entity_poly.entity_id
_entity_poly.type
_entity_poly.pdbx_seq_one_letter_code
_entity_poly.pdbx_strand_id
1 'polypeptide(L)'
;MTAEPDLPGLLAALAAADPARPAEEQDAAFARFMDGLFDVELTRLRSPAYAARHDVVVFRREVPPLLPIALGALAEYTRETRRMLSGTWYDDEDRVVCRRRSAVEFLRRLAPGVVPAPERLDERLRERWSATGGFFHAPQDRPEGVPETHWWWYTA
;
A
#
# COMPACT_ATOMS: atom_id res chain seq x y z
N MET A 1 9.36 -0.23 19.49
CA MET A 1 8.04 -0.91 19.54
C MET A 1 7.12 -0.16 18.60
N THR A 2 6.85 -0.71 17.41
CA THR A 2 5.74 -0.23 16.59
C THR A 2 4.44 -0.61 17.29
N ALA A 3 3.52 0.36 17.43
CA ALA A 3 2.19 0.09 17.96
C ALA A 3 1.50 -0.98 17.11
N GLU A 4 0.67 -1.81 17.76
CA GLU A 4 -0.08 -2.85 17.05
C GLU A 4 -1.13 -2.19 16.13
N PRO A 5 -1.32 -2.68 14.89
CA PRO A 5 -2.27 -2.04 13.96
C PRO A 5 -3.73 -2.08 14.46
N ASP A 6 -4.44 -0.94 14.36
CA ASP A 6 -5.85 -0.80 14.71
C ASP A 6 -6.77 -1.40 13.63
N LEU A 7 -6.93 -2.73 13.62
CA LEU A 7 -7.73 -3.44 12.61
C LEU A 7 -9.18 -2.92 12.50
N PRO A 8 -9.92 -2.69 13.61
CA PRO A 8 -11.26 -2.09 13.53
C PRO A 8 -11.25 -0.69 12.92
N GLY A 9 -10.30 0.16 13.29
CA GLY A 9 -10.15 1.50 12.72
C GLY A 9 -9.86 1.47 11.22
N LEU A 10 -9.09 0.49 10.74
CA LEU A 10 -8.82 0.30 9.32
C LEU A 10 -10.04 -0.16 8.53
N LEU A 11 -10.85 -1.08 9.07
CA LEU A 11 -12.12 -1.46 8.43
C LEU A 11 -13.09 -0.27 8.38
N ALA A 12 -13.17 0.52 9.44
CA ALA A 12 -13.97 1.75 9.46
C ALA A 12 -13.45 2.78 8.44
N ALA A 13 -12.13 2.88 8.26
CA ALA A 13 -11.52 3.75 7.25
C ALA A 13 -11.86 3.30 5.82
N LEU A 14 -11.80 1.99 5.54
CA LEU A 14 -12.23 1.44 4.24
C LEU A 14 -13.73 1.70 3.99
N ALA A 15 -14.58 1.49 5.00
CA ALA A 15 -16.00 1.79 4.93
C ALA A 15 -16.30 3.28 4.73
N ALA A 16 -15.44 4.16 5.24
CA ALA A 16 -15.56 5.60 5.07
C ALA A 16 -15.11 6.09 3.68
N ALA A 17 -14.53 5.24 2.84
CA ALA A 17 -14.25 5.55 1.43
C ALA A 17 -15.50 5.40 0.53
N ASP A 18 -16.69 5.33 1.13
CA ASP A 18 -17.98 5.26 0.46
C ASP A 18 -18.20 6.50 -0.45
N PRO A 19 -18.60 6.30 -1.73
CA PRO A 19 -18.83 7.38 -2.69
C PRO A 19 -19.93 8.37 -2.26
N ALA A 20 -20.77 8.03 -1.28
CA ALA A 20 -21.77 8.91 -0.71
C ALA A 20 -21.18 10.04 0.16
N ARG A 21 -19.89 9.97 0.53
CA ARG A 21 -19.23 11.00 1.34
C ARG A 21 -18.55 12.09 0.49
N PRO A 22 -18.09 13.21 1.06
CA PRO A 22 -17.25 14.16 0.34
C PRO A 22 -15.93 13.53 -0.14
N ALA A 23 -15.46 13.88 -1.34
CA ALA A 23 -14.27 13.28 -1.94
C ALA A 23 -13.01 13.40 -1.07
N GLU A 24 -12.80 14.55 -0.43
CA GLU A 24 -11.65 14.77 0.47
C GLU A 24 -11.68 13.81 1.68
N GLU A 25 -12.86 13.54 2.23
CA GLU A 25 -13.02 12.59 3.34
C GLU A 25 -12.80 11.15 2.87
N GLN A 26 -13.26 10.80 1.66
CA GLN A 26 -13.01 9.49 1.05
C GLN A 26 -11.51 9.26 0.85
N ASP A 27 -10.81 10.22 0.25
CA ASP A 27 -9.40 10.11 -0.08
C ASP A 27 -8.54 10.01 1.19
N ALA A 28 -8.81 10.84 2.19
CA ALA A 28 -8.09 10.80 3.47
C ALA A 28 -8.35 9.49 4.23
N ALA A 29 -9.59 9.01 4.27
CA ALA A 29 -9.93 7.75 4.92
C ALA A 29 -9.28 6.56 4.20
N PHE A 30 -9.31 6.57 2.86
CA PHE A 30 -8.70 5.51 2.06
C PHE A 30 -7.18 5.50 2.15
N ALA A 31 -6.53 6.67 2.14
CA ALA A 31 -5.08 6.77 2.36
C ALA A 31 -4.68 6.17 3.73
N ARG A 32 -5.42 6.50 4.79
CA ARG A 32 -5.21 5.90 6.12
C ARG A 32 -5.39 4.38 6.10
N PHE A 33 -6.41 3.88 5.40
CA PHE A 33 -6.60 2.44 5.22
C PHE A 33 -5.40 1.80 4.52
N MET A 34 -4.91 2.37 3.42
CA MET A 34 -3.78 1.84 2.66
C MET A 34 -2.48 1.83 3.46
N ASP A 35 -2.21 2.89 4.22
CA ASP A 35 -1.03 2.97 5.08
C ASP A 35 -1.08 1.92 6.19
N GLY A 36 -2.24 1.75 6.83
CA GLY A 36 -2.41 0.70 7.84
C GLY A 36 -2.40 -0.71 7.26
N LEU A 37 -2.94 -0.91 6.05
CA LEU A 37 -2.87 -2.20 5.35
C LEU A 37 -1.42 -2.62 5.11
N PHE A 38 -0.56 -1.67 4.71
CA PHE A 38 0.87 -1.93 4.60
C PHE A 38 1.46 -2.42 5.92
N ASP A 39 1.15 -1.75 7.04
CA ASP A 39 1.68 -2.13 8.35
C ASP A 39 1.16 -3.49 8.83
N VAL A 40 -0.14 -3.78 8.60
CA VAL A 40 -0.76 -5.07 8.91
C VAL A 40 -0.09 -6.20 8.15
N GLU A 41 0.02 -6.07 6.83
CA GLU A 41 0.55 -7.14 5.99
C GLU A 41 2.05 -7.35 6.20
N LEU A 42 2.80 -6.27 6.43
CA LEU A 42 4.20 -6.36 6.79
C LEU A 42 4.40 -7.07 8.14
N THR A 43 3.61 -6.71 9.15
CA THR A 43 3.66 -7.37 10.48
C THR A 43 3.30 -8.86 10.37
N ARG A 44 2.30 -9.18 9.55
CA ARG A 44 1.88 -10.56 9.26
C ARG A 44 2.97 -11.40 8.61
N LEU A 45 3.71 -10.81 7.66
CA LEU A 45 4.82 -11.49 7.00
C LEU A 45 6.02 -11.72 7.93
N ARG A 46 6.20 -10.84 8.92
CA ARG A 46 7.28 -10.92 9.93
C ARG A 46 6.99 -11.90 11.07
N SER A 47 5.72 -12.11 11.40
CA SER A 47 5.32 -12.86 12.59
C SER A 47 4.27 -13.92 12.28
N PRO A 48 4.64 -15.21 12.25
CA PRO A 48 3.68 -16.31 12.13
C PRO A 48 2.61 -16.28 13.22
N ALA A 49 2.97 -15.85 14.44
CA ALA A 49 2.03 -15.70 15.55
C ALA A 49 0.99 -14.62 15.27
N TYR A 50 1.41 -13.46 14.74
CA TYR A 50 0.48 -12.40 14.33
C TYR A 50 -0.41 -12.88 13.18
N ALA A 51 0.16 -13.61 12.22
CA ALA A 51 -0.58 -14.16 11.09
C ALA A 51 -1.67 -15.17 11.47
N ALA A 52 -1.46 -15.90 12.57
CA ALA A 52 -2.44 -16.87 13.09
C ALA A 52 -3.52 -16.24 13.98
N ARG A 53 -3.43 -14.95 14.31
CA ARG A 53 -4.44 -14.30 15.16
C ARG A 53 -5.79 -14.26 14.46
N HIS A 54 -6.84 -14.56 15.22
CA HIS A 54 -8.20 -14.61 14.70
C HIS A 54 -8.66 -13.26 14.12
N ASP A 55 -8.35 -12.15 14.77
CA ASP A 55 -8.71 -10.80 14.31
C ASP A 55 -8.03 -10.42 12.99
N VAL A 56 -6.76 -10.79 12.77
CA VAL A 56 -6.04 -10.60 11.49
C VAL A 56 -6.66 -11.45 10.37
N VAL A 57 -7.03 -12.69 10.67
CA VAL A 57 -7.73 -13.57 9.71
C VAL A 57 -9.09 -13.01 9.34
N VAL A 58 -9.86 -12.52 10.32
CA VAL A 58 -11.15 -11.85 10.09
C VAL A 58 -10.95 -10.59 9.26
N PHE A 59 -10.04 -9.70 9.63
CA PHE A 59 -9.74 -8.48 8.88
C PHE A 59 -9.49 -8.77 7.40
N ARG A 60 -8.62 -9.74 7.09
CA ARG A 60 -8.32 -10.14 5.71
C ARG A 60 -9.53 -10.69 4.95
N ARG A 61 -10.47 -11.32 5.64
CA ARG A 61 -11.71 -11.83 5.04
C ARG A 61 -12.74 -10.72 4.78
N GLU A 62 -12.79 -9.70 5.64
CA GLU A 62 -13.75 -8.58 5.53
C GLU A 62 -13.33 -7.51 4.51
N VAL A 63 -12.04 -7.35 4.22
CA VAL A 63 -11.57 -6.34 3.26
C VAL A 63 -12.07 -6.55 1.82
N PRO A 64 -11.93 -7.75 1.19
CA PRO A 64 -12.36 -7.95 -0.19
C PRO A 64 -13.83 -7.60 -0.49
N PRO A 65 -14.84 -7.97 0.32
CA PRO A 65 -16.23 -7.61 0.05
C PRO A 65 -16.52 -6.11 0.24
N LEU A 66 -15.72 -5.39 1.04
CA LEU A 66 -15.86 -3.94 1.21
C LEU A 66 -15.18 -3.15 0.10
N LEU A 67 -14.15 -3.70 -0.54
CA LEU A 67 -13.35 -2.99 -1.53
C LEU A 67 -14.12 -2.35 -2.71
N PRO A 68 -15.22 -2.93 -3.24
CA PRO A 68 -15.99 -2.31 -4.31
C PRO A 68 -16.47 -0.89 -4.03
N ILE A 69 -16.76 -0.55 -2.76
CA ILE A 69 -17.20 0.81 -2.39
C ILE A 69 -16.05 1.83 -2.52
N ALA A 70 -14.81 1.37 -2.42
CA ALA A 70 -13.62 2.23 -2.38
C ALA A 70 -12.86 2.29 -3.72
N LEU A 71 -13.44 1.79 -4.82
CA LEU A 71 -12.77 1.75 -6.13
C LEU A 71 -12.42 3.15 -6.66
N GLY A 72 -13.27 4.15 -6.41
CA GLY A 72 -12.99 5.55 -6.76
C GLY A 72 -11.75 6.07 -6.03
N ALA A 73 -11.71 5.90 -4.70
CA ALA A 73 -10.58 6.30 -3.86
C ALA A 73 -9.29 5.52 -4.20
N LEU A 74 -9.39 4.24 -4.57
CA LEU A 74 -8.25 3.45 -5.05
C LEU A 74 -7.68 3.99 -6.37
N ALA A 75 -8.54 4.37 -7.31
CA ALA A 75 -8.13 5.00 -8.55
C ALA A 75 -7.43 6.34 -8.29
N GLU A 76 -7.96 7.14 -7.35
CA GLU A 76 -7.35 8.40 -6.95
C GLU A 76 -5.99 8.20 -6.27
N TYR A 77 -5.92 7.30 -5.29
CA TYR A 77 -4.69 6.95 -4.59
C TYR A 77 -3.58 6.49 -5.56
N THR A 78 -3.95 5.71 -6.58
CA THR A 78 -3.03 5.28 -7.64
C THR A 78 -2.61 6.45 -8.53
N ARG A 79 -3.55 7.34 -8.89
CA ARG A 79 -3.29 8.54 -9.70
C ARG A 79 -2.35 9.51 -8.99
N GLU A 80 -2.57 9.76 -7.70
CA GLU A 80 -1.72 10.59 -6.86
C GLU A 80 -0.31 10.00 -6.77
N THR A 81 -0.19 8.70 -6.52
CA THR A 81 1.12 8.00 -6.52
C THR A 81 1.87 8.21 -7.85
N ARG A 82 1.16 8.17 -8.99
CA ARG A 82 1.73 8.47 -10.31
C ARG A 82 2.14 9.93 -10.49
N ARG A 83 1.43 10.88 -9.86
CA ARG A 83 1.79 12.30 -9.88
C ARG A 83 3.05 12.55 -9.07
N MET A 84 3.17 11.95 -7.88
CA MET A 84 4.40 12.01 -7.07
C MET A 84 5.61 11.54 -7.87
N LEU A 85 5.44 10.49 -8.69
CA LEU A 85 6.46 9.98 -9.60
C LEU A 85 6.86 10.93 -10.74
N SER A 86 6.06 11.93 -11.05
CA SER A 86 6.36 12.92 -12.09
C SER A 86 6.91 14.24 -11.53
N GLY A 87 6.88 14.44 -10.20
CA GLY A 87 7.39 15.66 -9.54
C GLY A 87 8.90 15.67 -9.35
N THR A 88 9.44 16.67 -8.67
CA THR A 88 10.79 16.61 -8.07
C THR A 88 10.65 15.97 -6.69
N TRP A 89 11.56 15.07 -6.30
CA TRP A 89 11.51 14.46 -4.96
C TRP A 89 12.34 15.23 -3.95
N TYR A 90 11.79 15.41 -2.75
CA TYR A 90 12.48 15.96 -1.59
C TYR A 90 12.40 14.97 -0.42
N ASP A 91 13.42 14.97 0.44
CA ASP A 91 13.49 14.17 1.66
C ASP A 91 13.15 12.67 1.45
N ASP A 92 12.16 12.12 2.17
CA ASP A 92 11.75 10.71 2.19
C ASP A 92 10.60 10.38 1.20
N GLU A 93 10.33 11.23 0.21
CA GLU A 93 9.21 11.02 -0.74
C GLU A 93 9.34 9.73 -1.57
N ASP A 94 10.56 9.26 -1.80
CA ASP A 94 10.86 7.98 -2.43
C ASP A 94 10.30 6.81 -1.61
N ARG A 95 10.51 6.83 -0.29
CA ARG A 95 10.00 5.84 0.66
C ARG A 95 8.48 5.85 0.72
N VAL A 96 7.87 7.04 0.67
CA VAL A 96 6.41 7.17 0.63
C VAL A 96 5.86 6.48 -0.62
N VAL A 97 6.38 6.80 -1.81
CA VAL A 97 5.93 6.15 -3.06
C VAL A 97 6.15 4.64 -3.00
N CYS A 98 7.28 4.18 -2.46
CA CYS A 98 7.60 2.77 -2.25
C CYS A 98 6.55 2.06 -1.38
N ARG A 99 6.17 2.69 -0.27
CA ARG A 99 5.12 2.20 0.64
C ARG A 99 3.77 2.13 -0.08
N ARG A 100 3.38 3.18 -0.81
CA ARG A 100 2.06 3.31 -1.43
C ARG A 100 1.75 2.17 -2.40
N ARG A 101 2.65 1.81 -3.31
CA ARG A 101 2.37 0.63 -4.17
C ARG A 101 2.55 -0.68 -3.44
N SER A 102 3.44 -0.80 -2.45
CA SER A 102 3.49 -2.03 -1.65
C SER A 102 2.13 -2.31 -1.02
N ALA A 103 1.44 -1.26 -0.55
CA ALA A 103 0.04 -1.34 -0.13
C ALA A 103 -0.89 -1.76 -1.27
N VAL A 104 -0.73 -1.23 -2.49
CA VAL A 104 -1.52 -1.65 -3.68
C VAL A 104 -1.30 -3.13 -4.03
N GLU A 105 -0.07 -3.62 -3.99
CA GLU A 105 0.25 -5.03 -4.26
C GLU A 105 -0.30 -5.93 -3.14
N PHE A 106 -0.22 -5.51 -1.87
CA PHE A 106 -0.88 -6.20 -0.76
C PHE A 106 -2.40 -6.29 -0.96
N LEU A 107 -3.03 -5.18 -1.33
CA LEU A 107 -4.46 -5.14 -1.59
C LEU A 107 -4.85 -6.03 -2.79
N ARG A 108 -4.05 -6.03 -3.86
CA ARG A 108 -4.23 -6.92 -5.01
C ARG A 108 -4.16 -8.39 -4.63
N ARG A 109 -3.19 -8.77 -3.79
CA ARG A 109 -3.06 -10.15 -3.29
C ARG A 109 -4.22 -10.54 -2.38
N LEU A 110 -4.75 -9.58 -1.63
CA LEU A 110 -5.88 -9.78 -0.73
C LEU A 110 -7.21 -9.91 -1.49
N ALA A 111 -7.40 -9.12 -2.54
CA ALA A 111 -8.60 -9.08 -3.37
C ALA A 111 -8.25 -9.23 -4.87
N PRO A 112 -7.83 -10.44 -5.31
CA PRO A 112 -7.44 -10.67 -6.69
C PRO A 112 -8.62 -10.41 -7.65
N GLY A 113 -8.37 -9.67 -8.72
CA GLY A 113 -9.36 -9.33 -9.74
C GLY A 113 -10.14 -8.02 -9.50
N VAL A 114 -10.02 -7.42 -8.32
CA VAL A 114 -10.63 -6.11 -8.01
C VAL A 114 -9.64 -4.96 -8.20
N VAL A 115 -8.41 -5.14 -7.74
CA VAL A 115 -7.34 -4.15 -7.88
C VAL A 115 -6.66 -4.33 -9.23
N PRO A 116 -6.60 -3.28 -10.08
CA PRO A 116 -5.85 -3.35 -11.33
C PRO A 116 -4.37 -3.56 -11.04
N ALA A 117 -3.71 -4.29 -11.92
CA ALA A 117 -2.35 -4.68 -11.69
C ALA A 117 -1.39 -3.44 -11.76
N PRO A 118 -0.36 -3.38 -10.89
CA PRO A 118 0.43 -2.17 -10.67
C PRO A 118 1.54 -1.95 -11.71
N GLU A 119 1.55 -2.68 -12.83
CA GLU A 119 2.68 -2.68 -13.79
C GLU A 119 2.99 -1.27 -14.32
N ARG A 120 1.97 -0.43 -14.52
CA ARG A 120 2.17 0.98 -14.92
C ARG A 120 2.84 1.85 -13.84
N LEU A 121 2.66 1.52 -12.56
CA LEU A 121 3.42 2.16 -11.48
C LEU A 121 4.87 1.68 -11.49
N ASP A 122 5.05 0.37 -11.67
CA ASP A 122 6.38 -0.26 -11.68
C ASP A 122 7.24 0.26 -12.85
N GLU A 123 6.67 0.42 -14.05
CA GLU A 123 7.32 1.02 -15.22
C GLU A 123 7.79 2.44 -14.93
N ARG A 124 6.91 3.30 -14.43
CA ARG A 124 7.23 4.70 -14.11
C ARG A 124 8.31 4.83 -13.05
N LEU A 125 8.33 3.93 -12.07
CA LEU A 125 9.38 3.90 -11.06
C LEU A 125 10.72 3.51 -11.64
N ARG A 126 10.76 2.47 -12.49
CA ARG A 126 11.98 2.08 -13.19
C ARG A 126 12.53 3.21 -14.07
N GLU A 127 11.67 3.88 -14.83
CA GLU A 127 12.04 5.03 -15.65
C GLU A 127 12.68 6.16 -14.82
N ARG A 128 12.02 6.53 -13.71
CA ARG A 128 12.49 7.60 -12.83
C ARG A 128 13.81 7.25 -12.13
N TRP A 129 13.96 6.02 -11.65
CA TRP A 129 15.21 5.58 -11.01
C TRP A 129 16.38 5.52 -11.98
N SER A 130 16.13 5.11 -13.22
CA SER A 130 17.14 5.14 -14.29
C SER A 130 17.59 6.56 -14.60
N ALA A 131 16.66 7.53 -14.59
CA ALA A 131 16.95 8.93 -14.89
C ALA A 131 17.70 9.68 -13.76
N THR A 132 17.58 9.24 -12.51
CA THR A 132 18.13 9.92 -11.33
C THR A 132 19.48 9.38 -10.85
N GLY A 133 20.06 8.41 -11.58
CA GLY A 133 21.36 7.84 -11.21
C GLY A 133 21.30 6.75 -10.14
N GLY A 134 20.12 6.15 -9.91
CA GLY A 134 19.99 4.91 -9.16
C GLY A 134 19.96 5.06 -7.64
N PHE A 135 18.92 5.70 -7.11
CA PHE A 135 18.49 5.44 -5.72
C PHE A 135 17.82 4.05 -5.66
N PHE A 136 18.61 3.01 -5.90
CA PHE A 136 18.26 1.67 -5.45
C PHE A 136 18.73 1.61 -4.01
N HIS A 137 17.80 1.69 -3.08
CA HIS A 137 18.06 1.23 -1.72
C HIS A 137 18.65 -0.18 -1.84
N ALA A 138 19.85 -0.37 -1.30
CA ALA A 138 20.54 -1.62 -1.46
C ALA A 138 19.76 -2.75 -0.75
N PRO A 139 19.96 -4.03 -1.09
CA PRO A 139 19.28 -5.13 -0.41
C PRO A 139 19.42 -5.09 1.12
N GLN A 140 20.55 -4.57 1.62
CA GLN A 140 20.78 -4.35 3.06
C GLN A 140 19.92 -3.22 3.67
N ASP A 141 19.41 -2.29 2.86
CA ASP A 141 18.48 -1.25 3.29
C ASP A 141 17.05 -1.81 3.42
N ARG A 142 16.85 -3.10 3.14
CA ARG A 142 15.61 -3.85 3.40
C ARG A 142 15.25 -3.85 4.88
N PRO A 143 14.15 -3.18 5.30
CA PRO A 143 13.51 -3.45 6.56
C PRO A 143 13.27 -4.95 6.62
N GLU A 144 13.81 -5.52 7.67
CA GLU A 144 13.73 -6.94 7.98
C GLU A 144 12.30 -7.47 7.75
N GLY A 145 12.13 -8.59 7.04
CA GLY A 145 10.82 -9.21 6.81
C GLY A 145 9.90 -8.58 5.75
N VAL A 146 10.34 -7.56 4.99
CA VAL A 146 9.66 -7.21 3.73
C VAL A 146 10.03 -8.25 2.65
N PRO A 147 9.07 -8.90 1.96
CA PRO A 147 9.38 -9.84 0.89
C PRO A 147 10.07 -9.16 -0.29
N GLU A 148 10.96 -9.86 -0.99
CA GLU A 148 11.65 -9.35 -2.19
C GLU A 148 10.67 -8.85 -3.26
N THR A 149 9.57 -9.56 -3.43
CA THR A 149 8.50 -9.17 -4.37
C THR A 149 7.81 -7.85 -4.01
N HIS A 150 7.96 -7.37 -2.77
CA HIS A 150 7.41 -6.11 -2.24
C HIS A 150 8.53 -5.07 -2.06
N TRP A 151 9.74 -5.44 -2.48
CA TRP A 151 10.97 -4.68 -2.41
C TRP A 151 11.47 -4.32 -3.80
N TRP A 152 10.53 -3.84 -4.59
CA TRP A 152 10.63 -3.33 -5.94
C TRP A 152 11.65 -2.22 -6.21
N TRP A 153 12.40 -1.79 -5.19
CA TRP A 153 13.62 -1.02 -5.37
C TRP A 153 14.86 -1.90 -5.65
N TYR A 154 14.70 -3.19 -5.93
CA TYR A 154 15.82 -4.07 -6.27
C TYR A 154 15.63 -4.90 -7.54
N THR A 155 14.55 -4.76 -8.29
CA THR A 155 14.46 -5.50 -9.56
C THR A 155 15.07 -4.65 -10.68
N ALA A 156 16.39 -4.79 -10.83
CA ALA A 156 17.08 -4.68 -12.12
C ALA A 156 16.50 -5.69 -13.11
#